data_AF-A0AAD9RL13-F1
#
_entry.id   AF-A0AAD9RL13-F1
#
_cell.length_a   1.000
_cell.length_b   1.000
_cell.length_c   1.000
_cell.angle_alpha   90.00
_cell.angle_beta   90.00
_cell.angle_gamma   90.00
#
_symmetry.space_group_name_H-M   'P 1'
#
loop_
_entity.id
_entity.type
_entity.pdbx_description
1 polymer ?
#
loop_
_entity_poly.entity_id
_entity_poly.type
_entity_poly.pdbx_seq_one_letter_code
_entity_poly.pdbx_strand_id
1 'polypeptide(L)'
;MNVLTHAIKFNKPVIINTFYQSHRLVHAHQQDERSNYPKVYHRKPSEEKLSLLQRAKKGYFQLKEEFKLYMKETKDRITPTNQKSFAEHNEIKVIWRFDGSPNCLDPWLTVCDSDYNEGYSTCKLDFTPEGKAIFSGNLDYRVPKDGKIQHAGYAALRTVRFRKSFKREARLNWEIYNHLVMRVRGDGVDRIGNT
;
A
#
# COMPACT_ATOMS: atom_id res chain seq x y z
N MET A 1 -50.47 42.34 19.25
CA MET A 1 -50.80 40.97 18.82
C MET A 1 -50.51 40.86 17.34
N ASN A 2 -49.42 40.20 16.95
CA ASN A 2 -49.18 39.84 15.55
C ASN A 2 -48.32 38.57 15.49
N VAL A 3 -49.01 37.50 15.10
CA VAL A 3 -48.63 36.44 14.16
C VAL A 3 -47.26 35.77 14.32
N LEU A 4 -47.35 34.52 14.82
CA LEU A 4 -46.52 33.35 14.56
C LEU A 4 -45.57 33.45 13.36
N THR A 5 -44.31 33.07 13.56
CA THR A 5 -43.56 32.31 12.54
C THR A 5 -42.44 31.52 13.21
N HIS A 6 -42.67 30.22 13.35
CA HIS A 6 -41.63 29.23 13.60
C HIS A 6 -40.71 29.18 12.39
N ALA A 7 -39.46 29.61 12.55
CA ALA A 7 -38.40 29.31 11.59
C ALA A 7 -37.69 28.03 12.00
N ILE A 8 -38.17 26.90 11.47
CA ILE A 8 -37.45 25.64 11.38
C ILE A 8 -36.19 25.93 10.54
N LYS A 9 -35.01 25.96 11.16
CA LYS A 9 -33.74 25.99 10.43
C LYS A 9 -33.46 24.59 9.89
N PHE A 10 -33.93 24.34 8.68
CA PHE A 10 -33.55 23.19 7.86
C PHE A 10 -32.04 23.16 7.61
N ASN A 11 -31.50 21.94 7.67
CA ASN A 11 -30.23 21.45 7.14
C ASN A 11 -29.30 22.46 6.48
N LYS A 12 -28.10 22.60 7.05
CA LYS A 12 -26.95 23.09 6.28
C LYS A 12 -26.80 22.22 5.01
N PRO A 13 -26.57 22.82 3.84
CA PRO A 13 -26.35 22.04 2.63
C PRO A 13 -25.10 21.19 2.82
N VAL A 14 -25.25 19.86 2.72
CA VAL A 14 -24.13 18.98 2.44
C VAL A 14 -23.66 19.38 1.05
N ILE A 15 -22.50 20.03 0.97
CA ILE A 15 -21.82 20.27 -0.29
C ILE A 15 -21.35 18.89 -0.75
N ILE A 16 -22.19 18.21 -1.52
CA ILE A 16 -21.74 17.07 -2.32
C ILE A 16 -20.91 17.71 -3.43
N ASN A 17 -19.59 17.65 -3.28
CA ASN A 17 -18.66 17.95 -4.36
C ASN A 17 -18.84 16.89 -5.46
N THR A 18 -19.88 17.05 -6.28
CA THR A 18 -20.05 16.34 -7.53
C THR A 18 -19.01 16.91 -8.50
N PHE A 19 -17.82 16.31 -8.51
CA PHE A 19 -16.81 16.62 -9.51
C PHE A 19 -17.22 15.98 -10.84
N TYR A 20 -17.57 16.81 -11.82
CA TYR A 20 -17.62 16.40 -13.22
C TYR A 20 -16.20 16.01 -13.65
N GLN A 21 -15.96 14.71 -13.88
CA GLN A 21 -14.73 14.25 -14.50
C GLN A 21 -14.76 14.65 -15.98
N SER A 22 -14.10 15.76 -16.32
CA SER A 22 -13.75 16.04 -17.70
C SER A 22 -12.56 15.16 -18.11
N HIS A 23 -12.58 14.61 -19.32
CA HIS A 23 -11.51 13.76 -19.89
C HIS A 23 -10.13 14.44 -20.04
N ARG A 24 -9.94 15.65 -19.48
CA ARG A 24 -8.72 16.47 -19.64
C ARG A 24 -7.87 16.60 -18.38
N LEU A 25 -8.31 16.10 -17.23
CA LEU A 25 -7.52 16.06 -15.98
C LEU A 25 -7.42 14.61 -15.48
N VAL A 26 -6.59 13.80 -16.14
CA VAL A 26 -6.43 12.37 -15.79
C VAL A 26 -5.75 12.18 -14.43
N HIS A 27 -5.07 13.20 -13.88
CA HIS A 27 -4.38 13.12 -12.59
C HIS A 27 -4.57 14.39 -11.76
N ALA A 28 -5.63 14.44 -10.95
CA ALA A 28 -5.66 15.33 -9.79
C ALA A 28 -4.66 14.77 -8.76
N HIS A 29 -3.58 15.50 -8.47
CA HIS A 29 -2.65 15.13 -7.42
C HIS A 29 -3.29 15.39 -6.06
N GLN A 30 -4.02 14.39 -5.54
CA GLN A 30 -4.48 14.40 -4.16
C GLN A 30 -3.32 13.99 -3.27
N GLN A 31 -2.93 14.88 -2.35
CA GLN A 31 -1.96 14.51 -1.33
C GLN A 31 -2.64 13.51 -0.39
N ASP A 32 -2.03 12.33 -0.23
CA ASP A 32 -2.47 11.33 0.73
C ASP A 32 -2.44 11.96 2.13
N GLU A 33 -3.55 11.93 2.85
CA GLU A 33 -3.65 12.48 4.21
C GLU A 33 -2.61 11.86 5.14
N ARG A 34 -2.20 10.61 4.85
CA ARG A 34 -1.17 9.88 5.59
C ARG A 34 0.23 9.99 4.97
N SER A 35 0.45 10.89 4.00
CA SER A 35 1.78 11.08 3.38
C SER A 35 2.87 11.47 4.37
N ASN A 36 2.47 12.13 5.45
CA ASN A 36 3.38 12.69 6.46
C ASN A 36 3.73 11.69 7.58
N TYR A 37 3.19 10.47 7.53
CA TYR A 37 3.49 9.44 8.51
C TYR A 37 4.94 8.98 8.38
N PRO A 38 5.62 8.64 9.50
CA PRO A 38 6.97 8.12 9.45
C PRO A 38 7.03 6.84 8.61
N LYS A 39 8.08 6.67 7.82
CA LYS A 39 8.26 5.43 7.05
C LYS A 39 8.70 4.31 7.99
N VAL A 40 7.78 3.43 8.31
CA VAL A 40 8.04 2.23 9.11
C VAL A 40 8.60 1.15 8.17
N TYR A 41 9.78 0.65 8.50
CA TYR A 41 10.42 -0.44 7.76
C TYR A 41 10.46 -1.68 8.65
N HIS A 42 9.99 -2.81 8.14
CA HIS A 42 10.19 -4.11 8.79
C HIS A 42 11.67 -4.43 9.02
N ARG A 43 12.52 -4.04 8.06
CA ARG A 43 13.98 -4.08 8.19
C ARG A 43 14.52 -2.68 7.91
N LYS A 44 14.84 -1.93 8.96
CA LYS A 44 15.43 -0.60 8.82
C LYS A 44 16.79 -0.75 8.11
N PRO A 45 17.08 0.02 7.04
CA PRO A 45 18.40 0.00 6.43
C PRO A 45 19.46 0.45 7.45
N SER A 46 20.61 -0.23 7.48
CA SER A 46 21.73 0.12 8.35
C SER A 46 22.25 1.52 8.04
N GLU A 47 22.40 2.35 9.07
CA GLU A 47 22.96 3.69 8.95
C GLU A 47 24.50 3.59 8.91
N GLU A 48 25.06 3.36 7.72
CA GLU A 48 26.50 3.28 7.49
C GLU A 48 27.13 4.69 7.43
N LYS A 49 27.99 5.03 8.40
CA LYS A 49 28.80 6.27 8.37
C LYS A 49 29.97 6.11 7.39
N LEU A 50 29.73 6.40 6.12
CA LEU A 50 30.73 6.27 5.04
C LEU A 50 31.50 7.57 4.78
N SER A 51 32.80 7.46 4.49
CA SER A 51 33.64 8.56 4.01
C SER A 51 33.20 9.06 2.63
N LEU A 52 33.54 10.30 2.24
CA LEU A 52 33.12 10.92 0.97
C LEU A 52 33.47 10.06 -0.26
N LEU A 53 34.67 9.50 -0.32
CA LEU A 53 35.09 8.63 -1.42
C LEU A 53 34.30 7.31 -1.44
N GLN A 54 34.00 6.75 -0.27
CA GLN A 54 33.18 5.54 -0.15
C GLN A 54 31.73 5.81 -0.58
N ARG A 55 31.20 6.99 -0.26
CA ARG A 55 29.87 7.44 -0.71
C ARG A 55 29.84 7.58 -2.24
N ALA A 56 30.87 8.19 -2.84
CA ALA A 56 30.98 8.30 -4.29
C ALA A 56 31.07 6.93 -4.96
N LYS A 57 31.91 6.02 -4.43
CA LYS A 57 32.02 4.64 -4.91
C LYS A 57 30.69 3.89 -4.81
N LYS A 58 29.99 3.97 -3.67
CA LYS A 58 28.66 3.38 -3.46
C LYS A 58 27.64 3.96 -4.43
N GLY A 59 27.67 5.28 -4.64
CA GLY A 59 26.84 5.98 -5.62
C GLY A 59 27.05 5.45 -7.04
N TYR A 60 28.30 5.29 -7.48
CA TYR A 60 28.63 4.74 -8.80
C TYR A 60 28.11 3.31 -8.97
N PHE A 61 28.28 2.43 -7.97
CA PHE A 61 27.74 1.08 -8.03
C PHE A 61 26.21 1.07 -8.12
N GLN A 62 25.53 1.87 -7.30
CA GLN A 62 24.07 2.02 -7.39
C GLN A 62 23.65 2.49 -8.78
N LEU A 63 24.35 3.49 -9.34
CA LEU A 63 24.04 4.03 -10.66
C LEU A 63 24.21 2.96 -11.76
N LYS A 64 25.26 2.14 -11.67
CA LYS A 64 25.49 0.99 -12.57
C LYS A 64 24.35 -0.03 -12.49
N GLU A 65 23.87 -0.34 -11.28
CA GLU A 65 22.71 -1.23 -11.08
C GLU A 65 21.42 -0.65 -11.66
N GLU A 66 21.18 0.65 -11.43
CA GLU A 66 20.03 1.36 -11.98
C GLU A 66 20.05 1.41 -13.52
N PHE A 67 21.23 1.60 -14.13
CA PHE A 67 21.39 1.52 -15.58
C PHE A 67 21.14 0.11 -16.13
N LYS A 68 21.59 -0.94 -15.41
CA LYS A 68 21.28 -2.32 -15.78
C LYS A 68 19.77 -2.59 -15.75
N LEU A 69 19.08 -2.06 -14.74
CA LEU A 69 17.62 -2.14 -14.64
C LEU A 69 16.94 -1.37 -15.79
N TYR A 70 17.42 -0.16 -16.12
CA TYR A 70 16.91 0.64 -17.23
C TYR A 70 17.09 -0.06 -18.59
N MET A 71 18.24 -0.68 -18.83
CA MET A 71 18.48 -1.46 -20.04
C MET A 71 17.52 -2.65 -20.14
N LYS A 72 17.23 -3.32 -19.01
CA LYS A 72 16.23 -4.38 -18.96
C LYS A 72 14.84 -3.84 -19.32
N GLU A 73 14.41 -2.73 -18.71
CA GLU A 73 13.13 -2.08 -19.04
C GLU A 73 13.03 -1.71 -20.52
N THR A 74 14.11 -1.17 -21.10
CA THR A 74 14.17 -0.77 -22.51
C THR A 74 14.07 -1.99 -23.42
N LYS A 75 14.79 -3.07 -23.09
CA LYS A 75 14.72 -4.33 -23.83
C LYS A 75 13.33 -4.96 -23.74
N ASP A 76 12.72 -4.96 -22.56
CA ASP A 76 11.36 -5.48 -22.35
C ASP A 76 10.31 -4.67 -23.14
N ARG A 77 10.53 -3.37 -23.31
CA ARG A 77 9.67 -2.49 -24.12
C ARG A 77 9.84 -2.69 -25.62
N ILE A 78 11.07 -2.97 -26.08
CA ILE A 78 11.38 -3.13 -27.52
C ILE A 78 11.03 -4.55 -28.00
N THR A 79 11.16 -5.56 -27.14
CA THR A 79 10.93 -6.96 -27.51
C THR A 79 9.43 -7.21 -27.73
N PRO A 80 8.97 -7.48 -28.96
CA PRO A 80 7.53 -7.62 -29.27
C PRO A 80 6.85 -8.75 -28.48
N THR A 81 7.60 -9.80 -28.15
CA THR A 81 7.12 -10.98 -27.43
C THR A 81 6.64 -10.68 -26.00
N ASN A 82 7.18 -9.64 -25.35
CA ASN A 82 6.81 -9.28 -23.97
C ASN A 82 5.60 -8.35 -23.89
N GLN A 83 5.24 -7.72 -25.01
CA GLN A 83 4.03 -6.93 -25.14
C GLN A 83 2.91 -7.83 -25.67
N LYS A 84 2.40 -8.74 -24.83
CA LYS A 84 1.06 -9.29 -25.06
C LYS A 84 0.11 -8.10 -25.04
N SER A 85 -0.26 -7.60 -26.22
CA SER A 85 -1.14 -6.45 -26.40
C SER A 85 -2.53 -6.72 -25.82
N PHE A 86 -2.92 -7.98 -25.71
CA PHE A 86 -4.16 -8.43 -25.09
C PHE A 86 -3.88 -9.64 -24.20
N ALA A 87 -4.46 -9.66 -23.00
CA ALA A 87 -4.57 -10.88 -22.22
C ALA A 87 -5.56 -11.83 -22.91
N GLU A 88 -5.27 -13.13 -22.94
CA GLU A 88 -6.21 -14.09 -23.49
C GLU A 88 -7.47 -14.17 -22.61
N HIS A 89 -8.60 -14.51 -23.20
CA HIS A 89 -9.85 -14.66 -22.45
C HIS A 89 -9.69 -15.74 -21.37
N ASN A 90 -10.02 -15.40 -20.11
CA ASN A 90 -9.83 -16.22 -18.92
C ASN A 90 -8.38 -16.55 -18.53
N GLU A 91 -7.37 -15.85 -19.08
CA GLU A 91 -5.98 -15.99 -18.62
C GLU A 91 -5.81 -15.34 -17.23
N ILE A 92 -5.37 -16.14 -16.25
CA ILE A 92 -5.05 -15.65 -14.90
C ILE A 92 -3.56 -15.42 -14.79
N LYS A 93 -3.14 -14.14 -14.74
CA LYS A 93 -1.75 -13.78 -14.45
C LYS A 93 -1.48 -13.81 -12.95
N VAL A 94 -0.70 -14.79 -12.51
CA VAL A 94 -0.25 -14.88 -11.11
C VAL A 94 0.93 -13.93 -10.88
N ILE A 95 0.73 -12.91 -10.06
CA ILE A 95 1.77 -11.91 -9.72
C ILE A 95 2.49 -12.28 -8.44
N TRP A 96 1.74 -12.70 -7.42
CA TRP A 96 2.29 -13.14 -6.14
C TRP A 96 1.84 -14.56 -5.86
N ARG A 97 2.78 -15.39 -5.40
CA ARG A 97 2.52 -16.76 -4.99
C ARG A 97 3.37 -17.05 -3.76
N PHE A 98 2.72 -17.46 -2.69
CA PHE A 98 3.40 -18.01 -1.52
C PHE A 98 3.71 -19.48 -1.79
N ASP A 99 5.00 -19.77 -1.93
CA ASP A 99 5.59 -21.09 -2.19
C ASP A 99 6.43 -21.60 -1.00
N GLY A 100 6.40 -20.90 0.13
CA GLY A 100 7.22 -21.17 1.31
C GLY A 100 8.64 -20.60 1.23
N SER A 101 9.05 -19.99 0.10
CA SER A 101 10.36 -19.35 0.02
C SER A 101 10.35 -18.02 0.79
N PRO A 102 11.42 -17.70 1.57
CA PRO A 102 11.46 -16.47 2.35
C PRO A 102 11.36 -15.20 1.48
N ASN A 103 11.84 -15.27 0.23
CA ASN A 103 11.81 -14.17 -0.73
C ASN A 103 10.38 -13.76 -1.13
N CYS A 104 9.39 -14.66 -1.00
CA CYS A 104 8.00 -14.35 -1.32
C CYS A 104 7.32 -13.42 -0.31
N LEU A 105 7.89 -13.22 0.88
CA LEU A 105 7.40 -12.27 1.89
C LEU A 105 7.98 -10.85 1.69
N ASP A 106 9.13 -10.71 1.03
CA ASP A 106 9.81 -9.43 0.81
C ASP A 106 8.94 -8.31 0.20
N PRO A 107 8.03 -8.58 -0.76
CA PRO A 107 7.18 -7.52 -1.31
C PRO A 107 6.04 -7.11 -0.38
N TRP A 108 5.86 -7.75 0.78
CA TRP A 108 4.77 -7.49 1.70
C TRP A 108 5.25 -6.76 2.96
N LEU A 109 4.43 -5.84 3.44
CA LEU A 109 4.63 -5.05 4.65
C LEU A 109 3.40 -5.22 5.53
N THR A 110 3.58 -5.63 6.77
CA THR A 110 2.52 -5.52 7.78
C THR A 110 2.61 -4.15 8.44
N VAL A 111 1.45 -3.52 8.65
CA VAL A 111 1.35 -2.19 9.24
C VAL A 111 0.19 -2.20 10.22
N CYS A 112 0.41 -1.67 11.43
CA CYS A 112 -0.61 -1.53 12.46
C CYS A 112 -0.59 -0.13 13.09
N ASP A 113 -1.61 0.18 13.88
CA ASP A 113 -1.69 1.43 14.63
C ASP A 113 -0.51 1.64 15.60
N SER A 114 0.02 0.58 16.21
CA SER A 114 1.14 0.66 17.15
C SER A 114 2.41 1.16 16.49
N ASP A 115 2.62 0.88 15.19
CA ASP A 115 3.78 1.35 14.44
C ASP A 115 3.86 2.88 14.37
N TYR A 116 2.72 3.55 14.57
CA TYR A 116 2.57 5.00 14.52
C TYR A 116 2.24 5.61 15.88
N ASN A 117 2.27 4.82 16.96
CA ASN A 117 1.82 5.20 18.31
C ASN A 117 0.34 5.63 18.34
N GLU A 118 -0.49 5.10 17.44
CA GLU A 118 -1.90 5.44 17.32
C GLU A 118 -2.84 4.45 18.04
N GLY A 119 -2.28 3.34 18.52
CA GLY A 119 -3.00 2.28 19.21
C GLY A 119 -2.05 1.21 19.74
N TYR A 120 -2.61 0.05 20.07
CA TYR A 120 -1.89 -1.05 20.70
C TYR A 120 -2.06 -2.38 19.95
N SER A 121 -2.53 -2.34 18.70
CA SER A 121 -2.70 -3.52 17.87
C SER A 121 -1.34 -4.07 17.43
N THR A 122 -1.27 -5.37 17.16
CA THR A 122 -0.06 -6.02 16.67
C THR A 122 -0.39 -6.89 15.48
N CYS A 123 0.51 -6.98 14.51
CA CYS A 123 0.31 -7.84 13.34
C CYS A 123 1.64 -8.40 12.80
N LYS A 124 1.57 -9.61 12.25
CA LYS A 124 2.71 -10.36 11.72
C LYS A 124 2.28 -11.16 10.49
N LEU A 125 3.25 -11.42 9.62
CA LEU A 125 3.08 -12.23 8.42
C LEU A 125 4.12 -13.34 8.46
N ASP A 126 3.65 -14.56 8.63
CA ASP A 126 4.48 -15.75 8.76
C ASP A 126 4.07 -16.82 7.73
N PHE A 127 4.78 -17.94 7.70
CA PHE A 127 4.41 -19.10 6.90
C PHE A 127 3.68 -20.15 7.75
N THR A 128 2.70 -20.78 7.12
CA THR A 128 2.12 -22.05 7.58
C THR A 128 3.07 -23.21 7.26
N PRO A 129 2.92 -24.36 7.92
CA PRO A 129 3.68 -25.58 7.58
C PRO A 129 3.52 -26.00 6.11
N GLU A 130 2.40 -25.65 5.47
CA GLU A 130 2.09 -25.93 4.07
C GLU A 130 2.72 -24.93 3.08
N GLY A 131 3.52 -23.97 3.56
CA GLY A 131 4.18 -22.95 2.73
C GLY A 131 3.25 -21.83 2.26
N LYS A 132 2.03 -21.72 2.80
CA LYS A 132 1.13 -20.57 2.58
C LYS A 132 1.45 -19.46 3.57
N ALA A 133 1.24 -18.21 3.19
CA ALA A 133 1.36 -17.10 4.13
C ALA A 133 0.14 -17.04 5.07
N ILE A 134 0.41 -16.79 6.35
CA ILE A 134 -0.59 -16.53 7.38
C ILE A 134 -0.36 -15.12 7.93
N PHE A 135 -1.38 -14.28 7.80
CA PHE A 135 -1.42 -12.99 8.45
C PHE A 135 -2.15 -13.15 9.77
N SER A 136 -1.47 -12.83 10.88
CA SER A 136 -2.02 -12.97 12.23
C SER A 136 -1.71 -11.74 13.06
N GLY A 137 -2.57 -11.43 14.03
CA GLY A 137 -2.43 -10.26 14.85
C GLY A 137 -3.49 -10.19 15.94
N ASN A 138 -3.29 -9.27 16.89
CA ASN A 138 -4.29 -8.92 17.88
C ASN A 138 -4.69 -7.46 17.68
N LEU A 139 -5.99 -7.22 17.57
CA LEU A 139 -6.54 -5.89 17.35
C LEU A 139 -6.95 -5.30 18.70
N ASP A 140 -6.50 -4.09 18.97
CA ASP A 140 -6.84 -3.37 20.19
C ASP A 140 -7.49 -2.04 19.86
N TYR A 141 -8.74 -1.87 20.29
CA TYR A 141 -9.55 -0.68 20.03
C TYR A 141 -9.29 0.46 21.02
N ARG A 142 -8.41 0.24 22.01
CA ARG A 142 -8.06 1.27 23.01
C ARG A 142 -7.36 2.45 22.34
N VAL A 143 -8.01 3.60 22.40
CA VAL A 143 -7.47 4.87 21.89
C VAL A 143 -6.48 5.46 22.90
N PRO A 144 -5.26 5.85 22.47
CA PRO A 144 -4.32 6.58 23.32
C PRO A 144 -4.92 7.89 23.85
N LYS A 145 -4.56 8.29 25.07
CA LYS A 145 -5.11 9.49 25.74
C LYS A 145 -4.57 10.83 25.18
N ASP A 146 -4.07 10.85 23.95
CA ASP A 146 -3.50 12.03 23.29
C ASP A 146 -4.55 13.01 22.75
N GLY A 147 -5.82 12.59 22.66
CA GLY A 147 -6.94 13.43 22.20
C GLY A 147 -6.93 13.80 20.71
N LYS A 148 -5.90 13.39 19.96
CA LYS A 148 -5.79 13.60 18.49
C LYS A 148 -6.52 12.55 17.67
N ILE A 149 -6.58 11.33 18.19
CA ILE A 149 -7.09 10.15 17.50
C ILE A 149 -8.42 9.78 18.15
N GLN A 150 -9.44 9.53 17.33
CA GLN A 150 -10.79 9.18 17.80
C GLN A 150 -11.05 7.67 17.76
N HIS A 151 -10.32 6.94 16.91
CA HIS A 151 -10.48 5.51 16.68
C HIS A 151 -9.12 4.83 16.56
N ALA A 152 -8.96 3.70 17.23
CA ALA A 152 -7.80 2.81 17.17
C ALA A 152 -8.26 1.39 16.83
N GLY A 153 -7.35 0.49 16.48
CA GLY A 153 -7.67 -0.87 16.09
C GLY A 153 -7.59 -1.06 14.58
N TYR A 154 -6.39 -0.98 14.01
CA TYR A 154 -6.17 -1.46 12.64
C TYR A 154 -4.89 -2.28 12.49
N ALA A 155 -4.98 -3.28 11.62
CA ALA A 155 -3.88 -4.08 11.15
C ALA A 155 -4.07 -4.31 9.64
N ALA A 156 -3.03 -4.07 8.85
CA ALA A 156 -3.10 -4.10 7.40
C ALA A 156 -1.88 -4.79 6.80
N LEU A 157 -2.14 -5.53 5.73
CA LEU A 157 -1.11 -6.08 4.85
C LEU A 157 -1.03 -5.22 3.59
N ARG A 158 0.15 -4.66 3.30
CA ARG A 158 0.39 -3.76 2.17
C ARG A 158 1.53 -4.29 1.31
N THR A 159 1.45 -4.07 0.00
CA THR A 159 2.60 -4.32 -0.88
C THR A 159 3.58 -3.15 -0.85
N VAL A 160 4.87 -3.45 -0.90
CA VAL A 160 5.91 -2.44 -1.13
C VAL A 160 5.65 -1.76 -2.48
N ARG A 161 5.84 -0.44 -2.54
CA ARG A 161 5.73 0.30 -3.80
C ARG A 161 6.81 -0.20 -4.77
N PHE A 162 6.38 -0.69 -5.93
CA PHE A 162 7.28 -1.07 -7.00
C PHE A 162 8.11 0.14 -7.44
N ARG A 163 9.38 -0.11 -7.76
CA ARG A 163 10.28 0.89 -8.29
C ARG A 163 10.81 0.43 -9.65
N LYS A 164 10.88 1.39 -10.57
CA LYS A 164 11.59 1.29 -11.84
C LYS A 164 13.00 1.85 -11.68
N SER A 165 13.77 1.82 -12.75
CA SER A 165 15.12 2.39 -12.78
C SER A 165 15.14 3.84 -12.31
N PHE A 166 16.26 4.22 -11.70
CA PHE A 166 16.47 5.52 -11.05
C PHE A 166 15.51 5.77 -9.89
N LYS A 167 15.09 4.69 -9.20
CA LYS A 167 14.17 4.74 -8.05
C LYS A 167 12.82 5.41 -8.37
N ARG A 168 12.42 5.42 -9.64
CA ARG A 168 11.14 5.98 -10.07
C ARG A 168 10.00 5.14 -9.49
N GLU A 169 8.97 5.79 -8.96
CA GLU A 169 7.79 5.07 -8.49
C GLU A 169 7.08 4.40 -9.66
N ALA A 170 6.70 3.15 -9.47
CA ALA A 170 6.03 2.35 -10.46
C ALA A 170 4.74 1.77 -9.88
N ARG A 171 3.74 1.62 -10.76
CA ARG A 171 2.50 0.93 -10.46
C ARG A 171 2.43 -0.31 -11.35
N LEU A 172 1.79 -1.35 -10.84
CA LEU A 172 1.40 -2.49 -11.66
C LEU A 172 0.40 -1.99 -12.70
N ASN A 173 0.62 -2.34 -13.97
CA ASN A 173 -0.33 -2.02 -15.02
C ASN A 173 -1.44 -3.07 -15.03
N TRP A 174 -2.64 -2.65 -14.64
CA TRP A 174 -3.83 -3.48 -14.59
C TRP A 174 -4.81 -3.19 -15.74
N GLU A 175 -4.49 -2.26 -16.65
CA GLU A 175 -5.40 -1.74 -17.68
C GLU A 175 -6.03 -2.83 -18.56
N ILE A 176 -5.32 -3.95 -18.75
CA ILE A 176 -5.77 -5.08 -19.56
C ILE A 176 -6.59 -6.14 -18.80
N TYR A 177 -6.78 -5.98 -17.49
CA TYR A 177 -7.47 -6.96 -16.64
C TYR A 177 -8.74 -6.38 -16.02
N ASN A 178 -9.80 -7.19 -16.00
CA ASN A 178 -11.10 -6.79 -15.42
C ASN A 178 -11.29 -7.27 -13.98
N HIS A 179 -10.58 -8.32 -13.57
CA HIS A 179 -10.80 -8.98 -12.28
C HIS A 179 -9.49 -9.21 -11.54
N LEU A 180 -9.51 -8.92 -10.23
CA LEU A 180 -8.46 -9.28 -9.30
C LEU A 180 -8.88 -10.57 -8.57
N VAL A 181 -8.12 -11.65 -8.78
CA VAL A 181 -8.38 -12.93 -8.11
C VAL A 181 -7.42 -13.09 -6.93
N MET A 182 -7.99 -13.24 -5.73
CA MET A 182 -7.23 -13.50 -4.50
C MET A 182 -7.78 -14.75 -3.82
N ARG A 183 -6.89 -15.57 -3.24
CA ARG A 183 -7.26 -16.75 -2.45
C ARG A 183 -6.96 -16.44 -0.98
N VAL A 184 -7.99 -16.03 -0.25
CA VAL A 184 -7.89 -15.65 1.16
C VAL A 184 -8.85 -16.53 1.95
N ARG A 185 -8.37 -17.06 3.07
CA ARG A 185 -9.17 -17.82 4.03
C ARG A 185 -9.11 -17.11 5.38
N GLY A 186 -10.27 -16.73 5.89
CA GLY A 186 -10.41 -16.28 7.27
C GLY A 186 -10.49 -17.47 8.23
N ASP A 187 -10.14 -17.21 9.48
CA ASP A 187 -10.29 -18.11 10.63
C ASP A 187 -11.75 -18.23 11.11
N GLY A 188 -12.67 -17.43 10.55
CA GLY A 188 -14.12 -17.59 10.72
C GLY A 188 -14.65 -17.16 12.09
N VAL A 189 -13.80 -16.59 12.95
CA VAL A 189 -14.19 -16.09 14.27
C VAL A 189 -14.18 -14.57 14.25
N ASP A 190 -15.32 -13.97 13.88
CA ASP A 190 -15.57 -12.55 14.12
C ASP A 190 -15.71 -12.33 15.64
N ARG A 191 -14.60 -12.05 16.34
CA ARG A 191 -14.67 -11.48 17.70
C ARG A 191 -15.02 -9.99 17.61
N ILE A 192 -16.25 -9.70 17.21
CA ILE A 192 -16.88 -8.41 17.50
C ILE A 192 -17.35 -8.47 18.96
N GLY A 193 -16.41 -8.36 19.89
CA GLY A 193 -16.69 -8.22 21.31
C GLY A 193 -16.78 -6.74 21.64
N ASN A 194 -17.99 -6.26 21.95
CA ASN A 194 -18.19 -5.03 22.70
C ASN A 194 -17.43 -5.16 24.03
N THR A 195 -16.37 -4.37 24.22
CA THR A 195 -15.78 -4.07 25.53
C THR A 195 -15.37 -2.61 25.57
#